data_AF-A0AAV6PSC2-F1
#
_entry.id   AF-A0AAV6PSC2-F1
#
_cell.length_a   1.000
_cell.length_b   1.000
_cell.length_c   1.000
_cell.angle_alpha   90.00
_cell.angle_beta   90.00
_cell.angle_gamma   90.00
#
_symmetry.space_group_name_H-M   'P 1'
#
loop_
_entity.id
_entity.type
_entity.pdbx_description
1 polymer ?
#
loop_
_entity_poly.entity_id
_entity_poly.type
_entity_poly.pdbx_seq_one_letter_code
_entity_poly.pdbx_strand_id
1 'polypeptide(L)'
;MRLILSFQRCEGGGGVGLWVSIVEFPLAETQAEESQSPEAAADVQSCPLPDEVISTFSIQGDATVGTSIRYSCMSGAQIIGSNENFCQDNQTWQYPHPICKKVYCLPPREVEHGYVVAVQKTEYEVGFDIHYLCKKSFLLDGPKKVTCLSNGSWSESPPHCRGRCLIPAERSRVVIGGEKRWPFDVTDAMVPHGKNVTFFCKHPRHQCNFAAIQTCFDGKLQPPACYLEPTWLQYKLFPHRLVSEIEECVPADVE
;
A
#
# COMPACT_ATOMS: atom_id res chain seq x y z
N MET A 1 16.37 59.59 51.79
CA MET A 1 16.75 58.64 52.85
C MET A 1 16.06 57.30 52.63
N ARG A 2 16.75 56.33 52.04
CA ARG A 2 16.38 54.91 52.11
C ARG A 2 17.59 54.18 52.67
N LEU A 3 17.50 53.71 53.92
CA LEU A 3 18.49 52.83 54.51
C LEU A 3 18.26 51.44 53.93
N ILE A 4 19.25 50.88 53.26
CA ILE A 4 19.26 49.46 52.90
C ILE A 4 20.43 48.82 53.65
N LEU A 5 20.09 48.06 54.68
CA LEU A 5 21.00 47.29 55.52
C LEU A 5 21.21 45.93 54.88
N SER A 6 22.37 45.71 54.26
CA SER A 6 22.74 44.41 53.70
C SER A 6 23.61 43.65 54.70
N PHE A 7 23.05 42.57 55.26
CA PHE A 7 23.74 41.65 56.17
C PHE A 7 24.28 40.46 55.37
N GLN A 8 25.60 40.35 55.24
CA GLN A 8 26.27 39.15 54.73
C GLN A 8 27.02 38.48 55.88
N ARG A 9 26.64 37.24 56.23
CA ARG A 9 27.29 36.46 57.29
C ARG A 9 28.39 35.59 56.68
N CYS A 10 29.65 35.87 57.01
CA CYS A 10 30.78 34.99 56.73
C CYS A 10 31.03 34.09 57.94
N GLU A 11 31.08 32.77 57.73
CA GLU A 11 31.54 31.82 58.75
C GLU A 11 33.04 31.59 58.66
N GLY A 12 33.69 31.69 59.82
CA GLY A 12 34.85 30.87 60.16
C GLY A 12 36.22 31.51 59.94
N GLY A 13 36.66 32.34 60.88
CA GLY A 13 38.07 32.72 60.95
C GLY A 13 38.54 33.83 61.90
N GLY A 14 37.75 34.25 62.89
CA GLY A 14 38.24 35.06 64.03
C GLY A 14 38.24 36.58 63.84
N GLY A 15 37.37 37.26 64.60
CA GLY A 15 37.46 38.71 64.84
C GLY A 15 36.36 39.53 64.16
N VAL A 16 35.30 39.84 64.90
CA VAL A 16 34.26 40.80 64.52
C VAL A 16 34.77 42.23 64.73
N GLY A 17 35.06 42.93 63.64
CA GLY A 17 35.30 44.38 63.63
C GLY A 17 34.36 45.05 62.63
N LEU A 18 33.51 45.96 63.09
CA LEU A 18 32.69 46.82 62.22
C LEU A 18 33.57 47.95 61.67
N TRP A 19 33.73 48.00 60.34
CA TRP A 19 34.24 49.16 59.64
C TRP A 19 33.11 49.74 58.79
N VAL A 20 32.73 50.99 59.05
CA VAL A 20 31.77 51.75 58.24
C VAL A 20 32.59 52.62 57.29
N SER A 21 32.61 52.27 56.00
CA SER A 21 33.19 53.11 54.96
C SER A 21 32.07 53.86 54.25
N ILE A 22 32.11 55.19 54.36
CA ILE A 22 31.25 56.12 53.61
C ILE A 22 31.88 56.26 52.23
N VAL A 23 31.17 55.85 51.18
CA VAL A 23 31.56 56.10 49.78
C VAL A 23 30.55 57.06 49.16
N GLU A 24 31.01 58.28 48.88
CA GLU A 24 30.30 59.27 48.07
C GLU A 24 30.44 58.91 46.60
N PHE A 25 29.33 58.87 45.86
CA PHE A 25 29.31 58.80 44.40
C PHE A 25 28.64 60.07 43.83
N PRO A 26 29.16 60.63 42.71
CA PRO A 26 28.69 61.90 42.18
C PRO A 26 27.30 61.80 41.52
N LEU A 27 26.58 62.92 41.53
CA LEU A 27 25.31 63.15 40.84
C LEU A 27 25.45 62.93 39.33
N ALA A 28 24.75 61.94 38.78
CA ALA A 28 24.57 61.78 37.34
C ALA A 28 23.30 62.52 36.89
N GLU A 29 23.48 63.35 35.86
CA GLU A 29 22.51 64.29 35.33
C GLU A 29 21.29 63.61 34.69
N THR A 30 20.12 64.17 34.96
CA THR A 30 18.87 63.91 34.23
C THR A 30 18.97 64.49 32.82
N GLN A 31 18.97 63.63 31.80
CA GLN A 31 18.58 64.02 30.44
C GLN A 31 17.34 63.21 30.06
N ALA A 32 16.29 63.94 29.71
CA ALA A 32 15.06 63.41 29.15
C ALA A 32 15.33 63.00 27.69
N GLU A 33 15.07 61.74 27.35
CA GLU A 33 14.95 61.30 25.96
C GLU A 33 13.48 60.97 25.68
N GLU A 34 13.07 61.39 24.48
CA GLU A 34 11.70 61.58 24.04
C GLU A 34 10.87 60.30 24.04
N SER A 35 9.60 60.47 24.41
CA SER A 35 8.53 59.55 24.07
C SER A 35 8.39 59.47 22.54
N GLN A 36 9.05 58.52 21.90
CA GLN A 36 8.69 58.11 20.55
C GLN A 36 7.49 57.16 20.63
N SER A 37 6.33 57.76 20.34
CA SER A 37 5.11 57.06 19.91
C SER A 37 5.44 56.10 18.75
N PRO A 38 4.80 54.91 18.68
CA PRO A 38 5.19 53.85 17.76
C PRO A 38 5.06 54.29 16.30
N GLU A 39 6.08 53.97 15.49
CA GLU A 39 5.92 53.90 14.04
C GLU A 39 4.71 53.01 13.74
N ALA A 40 3.79 53.53 12.93
CA ALA A 40 2.63 52.79 12.48
C ALA A 40 3.10 51.50 11.79
N ALA A 41 3.00 50.37 12.51
CA ALA A 41 2.75 49.12 11.85
C ALA A 41 1.51 49.39 10.98
N ALA A 42 1.69 49.41 9.66
CA ALA A 42 0.56 49.40 8.75
C ALA A 42 -0.40 48.33 9.29
N ASP A 43 -1.64 48.73 9.55
CA ASP A 43 -2.69 47.80 9.93
C ASP A 43 -2.84 46.85 8.74
N VAL A 44 -2.14 45.72 8.79
CA VAL A 44 -2.17 44.71 7.74
C VAL A 44 -3.53 44.06 7.87
N GLN A 45 -4.50 44.65 7.18
CA GLN A 45 -5.86 44.15 7.12
C GLN A 45 -5.80 42.74 6.55
N SER A 46 -6.18 41.77 7.38
CA SER A 46 -6.09 40.34 7.07
C SER A 46 -7.39 39.66 7.47
N CYS A 47 -7.73 38.60 6.75
CA CYS A 47 -8.94 37.84 7.04
C CYS A 47 -8.67 36.82 8.16
N PRO A 48 -9.58 36.67 9.13
CA PRO A 48 -9.39 35.78 10.26
C PRO A 48 -9.38 34.31 9.82
N LEU A 49 -8.46 33.51 10.37
CA LEU A 49 -8.42 32.05 10.20
C LEU A 49 -8.65 31.38 11.54
N PRO A 50 -9.78 30.66 11.73
CA PRO A 50 -10.02 29.92 12.97
C PRO A 50 -8.95 28.84 13.22
N ASP A 51 -8.62 28.59 14.49
CA ASP A 51 -7.62 27.59 14.89
C ASP A 51 -7.94 26.18 14.36
N GLU A 52 -9.22 25.83 14.23
CA GLU A 52 -9.67 24.56 13.64
C GLU A 52 -9.23 24.42 12.17
N VAL A 53 -9.24 25.52 11.41
CA VAL A 53 -8.82 25.54 10.01
C VAL A 53 -7.30 25.39 9.93
N ILE A 54 -6.56 26.11 10.76
CA ILE A 54 -5.08 26.05 10.82
C ILE A 54 -4.61 24.64 11.22
N SER A 55 -5.32 23.99 12.14
CA SER A 55 -4.98 22.65 12.64
C SER A 55 -5.47 21.49 11.76
N THR A 56 -6.28 21.74 10.73
CA THR A 56 -6.81 20.71 9.82
C THR A 56 -6.24 20.79 8.40
N PHE A 57 -5.82 21.99 7.97
CA PHE A 57 -5.35 22.26 6.63
C PHE A 57 -3.86 22.67 6.60
N SER A 58 -3.16 22.22 5.56
CA SER A 58 -1.97 22.92 5.07
C SER A 58 -2.43 24.06 4.18
N ILE A 59 -2.11 25.30 4.58
CA ILE A 59 -2.52 26.52 3.89
C ILE A 59 -1.31 27.09 3.16
N GLN A 60 -1.47 27.38 1.87
CA GLN A 60 -0.47 28.08 1.05
C GLN A 60 -1.00 29.44 0.63
N GLY A 61 -0.17 30.48 0.64
CA GLY A 61 -0.57 31.85 0.29
C GLY A 61 -0.54 32.80 1.48
N ASP A 62 -1.25 33.92 1.35
CA ASP A 62 -1.33 34.97 2.36
C ASP A 62 -2.81 35.34 2.63
N ALA A 63 -3.13 35.65 3.87
CA ALA A 63 -4.47 36.04 4.33
C ALA A 63 -4.68 37.56 4.34
N THR A 64 -3.77 38.34 3.77
CA THR A 64 -3.91 39.79 3.63
C THR A 64 -5.02 40.17 2.65
N VAL A 65 -5.65 41.32 2.86
CA VAL A 65 -6.68 41.85 1.96
C VAL A 65 -6.13 41.94 0.54
N GLY A 66 -6.86 41.38 -0.42
CA GLY A 66 -6.46 41.36 -1.83
C GLY A 66 -5.65 40.14 -2.26
N THR A 67 -5.31 39.21 -1.35
CA THR A 67 -4.61 37.96 -1.68
C THR A 67 -5.52 36.73 -1.54
N SER A 68 -5.05 35.60 -2.07
CA SER A 68 -5.72 34.31 -1.92
C SER A 68 -4.89 33.29 -1.15
N ILE A 69 -5.60 32.39 -0.50
CA ILE A 69 -5.03 31.19 0.13
C ILE A 69 -5.59 29.93 -0.51
N ARG A 70 -4.78 28.89 -0.51
CA ARG A 70 -5.14 27.56 -1.00
C ARG A 70 -5.08 26.54 0.12
N TYR A 71 -6.17 25.80 0.29
CA TYR A 71 -6.32 24.76 1.29
C TYR A 71 -5.91 23.39 0.75
N SER A 72 -5.17 22.64 1.55
CA SER A 72 -4.91 21.20 1.34
C SER A 72 -5.18 20.44 2.62
N CYS A 73 -6.05 19.43 2.58
CA CYS A 73 -6.35 18.62 3.75
C CYS A 73 -5.11 17.87 4.23
N MET A 74 -4.82 17.96 5.53
CA MET A 74 -3.83 17.10 6.15
C MET A 74 -4.35 15.65 6.14
N SER A 75 -3.45 14.66 6.11
CA SER A 75 -3.76 13.20 6.06
C SER A 75 -4.41 12.63 4.79
N GLY A 76 -4.40 13.37 3.67
CA GLY A 76 -4.93 12.84 2.40
C GLY A 76 -6.46 12.71 2.36
N ALA A 77 -7.16 13.36 3.29
CA ALA A 77 -8.60 13.50 3.29
C ALA A 77 -9.10 14.32 2.09
N GLN A 78 -10.37 14.14 1.71
CA GLN A 78 -10.96 14.84 0.59
C GLN A 78 -11.48 16.22 1.02
N ILE A 79 -11.10 17.25 0.27
CA ILE A 79 -11.62 18.60 0.47
C ILE A 79 -13.03 18.73 -0.12
N ILE A 80 -13.97 19.22 0.68
CA ILE A 80 -15.36 19.49 0.29
C ILE A 80 -15.59 21.00 0.39
N GLY A 81 -15.83 21.66 -0.75
CA GLY A 81 -15.96 23.11 -0.86
C GLY A 81 -14.89 23.73 -1.77
N SER A 82 -14.70 25.04 -1.68
CA SER A 82 -13.67 25.77 -2.44
C SER A 82 -12.28 25.48 -1.86
N ASN A 83 -11.36 24.99 -2.69
CA ASN A 83 -9.96 24.76 -2.29
C ASN A 83 -9.11 26.05 -2.30
N GLU A 84 -9.65 27.15 -2.79
CA GLU A 84 -9.04 28.47 -2.80
C GLU A 84 -10.06 29.49 -2.26
N ASN A 85 -9.56 30.49 -1.55
CA ASN A 85 -10.38 31.54 -0.97
C ASN A 85 -9.65 32.87 -1.02
N PHE A 86 -10.41 33.94 -1.21
CA PHE A 86 -9.89 35.29 -1.42
C PHE A 86 -10.29 36.19 -0.26
N CYS A 87 -9.32 36.94 0.28
CA CYS A 87 -9.58 37.89 1.33
C CYS A 87 -10.07 39.22 0.75
N GLN A 88 -11.34 39.56 1.00
CA GLN A 88 -11.96 40.77 0.48
C GLN A 88 -11.63 42.00 1.34
N ASP A 89 -11.82 43.19 0.77
CA ASP A 89 -11.55 44.48 1.42
C ASP A 89 -12.31 44.69 2.74
N ASN A 90 -13.43 44.01 2.93
CA ASN A 90 -14.20 44.04 4.18
C ASN A 90 -13.67 43.05 5.25
N GLN A 91 -12.46 42.51 5.08
CA GLN A 91 -11.80 41.54 5.98
C GLN A 91 -12.61 40.25 6.14
N THR A 92 -13.38 39.88 5.11
CA THR A 92 -14.12 38.61 5.07
C THR A 92 -13.68 37.76 3.89
N TRP A 93 -13.68 36.46 4.12
CA TRP A 93 -13.43 35.48 3.07
C TRP A 93 -14.56 35.46 2.04
N GLN A 94 -14.21 35.35 0.77
CA GLN A 94 -15.18 35.26 -0.34
C GLN A 94 -16.10 34.04 -0.22
N TYR A 95 -15.56 32.91 0.21
CA TYR A 95 -16.30 31.67 0.41
C TYR A 95 -16.20 31.18 1.86
N PRO A 96 -17.15 30.36 2.34
CA PRO A 96 -16.98 29.62 3.58
C PRO A 96 -15.74 28.72 3.54
N HIS A 97 -15.11 28.49 4.70
CA HIS A 97 -14.00 27.55 4.80
C HIS A 97 -14.43 26.13 4.40
N PRO A 98 -13.60 25.39 3.64
CA PRO A 98 -13.90 24.03 3.23
C PRO A 98 -13.83 23.05 4.40
N ILE A 99 -14.34 21.83 4.20
CA ILE A 99 -14.33 20.76 5.19
C ILE A 99 -13.46 19.61 4.68
N CYS A 100 -12.62 19.04 5.55
CA CYS A 100 -11.90 17.81 5.25
C CYS A 100 -12.74 16.60 5.63
N LYS A 101 -13.23 15.88 4.63
CA LYS A 101 -13.92 14.62 4.83
C LYS A 101 -12.93 13.46 4.73
N LYS A 102 -12.83 12.67 5.80
CA LYS A 102 -12.04 11.44 5.77
C LYS A 102 -12.61 10.49 4.73
N VAL A 103 -11.71 9.89 3.94
CA VAL A 103 -12.04 8.89 2.93
C VAL A 103 -11.64 7.53 3.48
N TYR A 104 -12.51 6.55 3.30
CA TYR A 104 -12.27 5.18 3.72
C TYR A 104 -12.61 4.21 2.60
N CYS A 105 -11.90 3.09 2.57
CA CYS A 105 -12.27 1.94 1.77
C CYS A 105 -13.19 1.03 2.56
N LEU A 106 -14.22 0.52 1.89
CA LEU A 106 -15.09 -0.51 2.45
C LEU A 106 -14.33 -1.83 2.60
N PRO A 107 -14.79 -2.73 3.50
CA PRO A 107 -14.17 -4.02 3.67
C PRO A 107 -14.13 -4.77 2.33
N PRO A 108 -12.97 -5.36 1.99
CA PRO A 108 -12.83 -6.12 0.76
C PRO A 108 -13.84 -7.27 0.74
N ARG A 109 -14.28 -7.65 -0.46
CA ARG A 109 -15.10 -8.85 -0.63
C ARG A 109 -14.31 -10.10 -0.23
N GLU A 110 -15.02 -11.09 0.29
CA GLU A 110 -14.44 -12.41 0.55
C GLU A 110 -13.98 -13.06 -0.76
N VAL A 111 -12.85 -13.76 -0.68
CA VAL A 111 -12.28 -14.51 -1.80
C VAL A 111 -12.63 -15.98 -1.61
N GLU A 112 -13.32 -16.57 -2.57
CA GLU A 112 -13.64 -18.00 -2.54
C GLU A 112 -12.35 -18.81 -2.49
N HIS A 113 -12.32 -19.84 -1.64
CA HIS A 113 -11.12 -20.64 -1.37
C HIS A 113 -9.90 -19.83 -0.89
N GLY A 114 -10.11 -18.62 -0.35
CA GLY A 114 -9.06 -17.76 0.18
C GLY A 114 -9.43 -17.13 1.53
N TYR A 115 -8.54 -16.24 1.96
CA TYR A 115 -8.60 -15.48 3.21
C TYR A 115 -8.10 -14.07 2.95
N VAL A 116 -8.76 -13.11 3.58
CA VAL A 116 -8.24 -11.74 3.73
C VAL A 116 -7.44 -11.70 5.03
N VAL A 117 -6.16 -11.37 4.92
CA VAL A 117 -5.24 -11.22 6.04
C VAL A 117 -5.16 -9.73 6.38
N ALA A 118 -6.09 -9.29 7.21
CA ALA A 118 -6.19 -7.93 7.74
C ALA A 118 -6.91 -7.93 9.09
N VAL A 119 -6.72 -6.87 9.87
CA VAL A 119 -7.57 -6.60 11.05
C VAL A 119 -8.96 -6.27 10.53
N GLN A 120 -9.97 -7.06 10.91
CA GLN A 120 -11.34 -6.81 10.50
C GLN A 120 -11.84 -5.47 11.06
N LYS A 121 -12.15 -4.55 10.15
CA LYS A 121 -12.71 -3.23 10.43
C LYS A 121 -13.90 -3.01 9.53
N THR A 122 -14.78 -2.09 9.93
CA THR A 122 -15.89 -1.62 9.07
C THR A 122 -15.39 -0.68 7.97
N GLU A 123 -14.24 -0.03 8.17
CA GLU A 123 -13.66 1.00 7.30
C GLU A 123 -12.14 0.97 7.38
N TYR A 124 -11.46 1.24 6.27
CA TYR A 124 -10.00 1.27 6.16
C TYR A 124 -9.52 2.64 5.68
N GLU A 125 -8.54 3.22 6.36
CA GLU A 125 -7.95 4.53 6.01
C GLU A 125 -7.12 4.46 4.72
N VAL A 126 -6.99 5.61 4.04
CA VAL A 126 -6.13 5.74 2.85
C VAL A 126 -4.69 5.34 3.18
N GLY A 127 -4.07 4.55 2.32
CA GLY A 127 -2.75 3.97 2.53
C GLY A 127 -2.74 2.68 3.35
N PHE A 128 -3.88 2.25 3.89
CA PHE A 128 -3.97 0.97 4.59
C PHE A 128 -3.83 -0.20 3.61
N ASP A 129 -3.07 -1.21 4.03
CA ASP A 129 -2.76 -2.38 3.23
C ASP A 129 -3.48 -3.62 3.73
N ILE A 130 -4.02 -4.41 2.80
CA ILE A 130 -4.56 -5.73 3.08
C ILE A 130 -3.89 -6.77 2.21
N HIS A 131 -3.77 -7.99 2.74
CA HIS A 131 -3.16 -9.11 2.04
C HIS A 131 -4.17 -10.22 1.77
N TYR A 132 -3.97 -10.94 0.68
CA TYR A 132 -4.76 -12.12 0.34
C TYR A 132 -3.91 -13.39 0.44
N LEU A 133 -4.53 -14.46 0.92
CA LEU A 133 -3.92 -15.77 1.02
C LEU A 133 -4.93 -16.83 0.55
N CYS A 134 -4.48 -17.80 -0.25
CA CYS A 134 -5.33 -18.91 -0.65
C CYS A 134 -5.28 -20.07 0.35
N LYS A 135 -6.37 -20.83 0.42
CA LYS A 135 -6.43 -22.10 1.17
C LYS A 135 -5.37 -23.07 0.62
N LYS A 136 -5.03 -24.06 1.45
CA LYS A 136 -4.16 -25.18 1.03
C LYS A 136 -4.68 -25.75 -0.29
N SER A 137 -3.78 -26.05 -1.23
CA SER A 137 -4.04 -26.57 -2.59
C SER A 137 -4.62 -25.59 -3.63
N PHE A 138 -4.78 -24.31 -3.29
CA PHE A 138 -5.15 -23.26 -4.26
C PHE A 138 -3.98 -22.31 -4.49
N LEU A 139 -3.86 -21.78 -5.71
CA LEU A 139 -2.87 -20.78 -6.10
C LEU A 139 -3.53 -19.42 -6.24
N LEU A 140 -2.84 -18.38 -5.78
CA LEU A 140 -3.28 -17.00 -5.93
C LEU A 140 -3.08 -16.54 -7.38
N ASP A 141 -4.17 -16.13 -8.00
CA ASP A 141 -4.24 -15.58 -9.36
C ASP A 141 -4.70 -14.12 -9.27
N GLY A 142 -3.75 -13.19 -9.31
CA GLY A 142 -3.96 -11.76 -9.12
C GLY A 142 -3.11 -11.14 -8.00
N PRO A 143 -3.48 -9.97 -7.48
CA PRO A 143 -2.67 -9.22 -6.51
C PRO A 143 -2.65 -9.87 -5.13
N LYS A 144 -1.44 -10.02 -4.56
CA LYS A 144 -1.24 -10.48 -3.17
C LYS A 144 -1.56 -9.42 -2.13
N LYS A 145 -1.49 -8.15 -2.53
CA LYS A 145 -1.64 -6.97 -1.67
C LYS A 145 -2.44 -5.93 -2.43
N VAL A 146 -3.39 -5.29 -1.75
CA VAL A 146 -4.05 -4.10 -2.26
C VAL A 146 -4.04 -3.01 -1.20
N THR A 147 -4.03 -1.76 -1.63
CA THR A 147 -3.91 -0.57 -0.78
C THR A 147 -5.13 0.31 -0.95
N CYS A 148 -5.63 0.89 0.13
CA CYS A 148 -6.74 1.84 0.07
C CYS A 148 -6.29 3.16 -0.57
N LEU A 149 -6.97 3.59 -1.62
CA LEU A 149 -6.65 4.82 -2.36
C LEU A 149 -7.47 6.01 -1.86
N SER A 150 -7.00 7.22 -2.20
CA SER A 150 -7.64 8.50 -1.81
C SER A 150 -9.01 8.74 -2.44
N ASN A 151 -9.42 7.93 -3.41
CA ASN A 151 -10.77 7.92 -4.00
C ASN A 151 -11.74 6.98 -3.25
N GLY A 152 -11.30 6.30 -2.19
CA GLY A 152 -12.11 5.34 -1.43
C GLY A 152 -12.23 3.95 -2.07
N SER A 153 -11.46 3.66 -3.12
CA SER A 153 -11.36 2.33 -3.71
C SER A 153 -10.06 1.61 -3.33
N TRP A 154 -10.06 0.29 -3.39
CA TRP A 154 -8.82 -0.48 -3.34
C TRP A 154 -8.01 -0.29 -4.63
N SER A 155 -6.69 -0.43 -4.55
CA SER A 155 -5.77 -0.24 -5.68
C SER A 155 -6.05 -1.19 -6.85
N GLU A 156 -6.52 -2.40 -6.55
CA GLU A 156 -6.85 -3.43 -7.52
C GLU A 156 -8.07 -4.25 -7.04
N SER A 157 -8.67 -5.02 -7.95
CA SER A 157 -9.74 -5.95 -7.62
C SER A 157 -9.21 -7.15 -6.81
N PRO A 158 -10.06 -7.79 -5.98
CA PRO A 158 -9.68 -9.01 -5.26
C PRO A 158 -9.15 -10.11 -6.20
N PRO A 159 -8.12 -10.87 -5.79
CA PRO A 159 -7.58 -11.98 -6.56
C PRO A 159 -8.53 -13.18 -6.55
N HIS A 160 -8.26 -14.15 -7.43
CA HIS A 160 -8.91 -15.45 -7.42
C HIS A 160 -7.98 -16.49 -6.80
N CYS A 161 -8.54 -17.44 -6.05
CA CYS A 161 -7.81 -18.62 -5.62
C CYS A 161 -8.19 -19.78 -6.54
N ARG A 162 -7.24 -20.20 -7.38
CA ARG A 162 -7.43 -21.18 -8.45
C ARG A 162 -6.94 -22.56 -8.05
N GLY A 163 -7.75 -23.58 -8.32
CA GLY A 163 -7.44 -24.96 -7.94
C GLY A 163 -6.28 -25.56 -8.74
N ARG A 164 -5.53 -26.49 -8.11
CA ARG A 164 -4.64 -27.42 -8.81
C ARG A 164 -5.45 -28.43 -9.62
N CYS A 165 -4.95 -28.86 -10.76
CA CYS A 165 -5.63 -29.82 -11.63
C CYS A 165 -5.03 -31.21 -11.49
N LEU A 166 -5.88 -32.24 -11.41
CA LEU A 166 -5.48 -33.63 -11.59
C LEU A 166 -4.98 -33.84 -13.02
N ILE A 167 -3.91 -34.62 -13.18
CA ILE A 167 -3.43 -35.03 -14.49
C ILE A 167 -4.22 -36.27 -14.92
N PRO A 168 -5.02 -36.21 -16.00
CA PRO A 168 -5.92 -37.30 -16.40
C PRO A 168 -5.19 -38.52 -17.02
N ALA A 169 -3.87 -38.50 -17.15
CA ALA A 169 -3.07 -39.52 -17.85
C ALA A 169 -2.53 -40.63 -16.94
N GLU A 170 -3.39 -41.43 -16.31
CA GLU A 170 -2.98 -42.41 -15.27
C GLU A 170 -1.90 -43.41 -15.75
N ARG A 171 -1.97 -43.86 -17.00
CA ARG A 171 -1.12 -44.92 -17.59
C ARG A 171 -0.32 -44.45 -18.80
N SER A 172 -0.10 -43.15 -18.94
CA SER A 172 0.83 -42.59 -19.91
C SER A 172 1.73 -41.55 -19.26
N ARG A 173 2.99 -41.47 -19.73
CA ARG A 173 3.83 -40.31 -19.40
C ARG A 173 3.29 -39.05 -20.06
N VAL A 174 3.55 -37.93 -19.42
CA VAL A 174 3.28 -36.57 -19.89
C VAL A 174 4.54 -35.71 -19.70
N VAL A 175 4.64 -34.59 -20.41
CA VAL A 175 5.73 -33.61 -20.16
C VAL A 175 5.23 -32.51 -19.25
N ILE A 176 5.90 -32.32 -18.11
CA ILE A 176 5.63 -31.25 -17.14
C ILE A 176 6.95 -30.54 -16.86
N GLY A 177 7.00 -29.22 -17.12
CA GLY A 177 8.24 -28.46 -16.92
C GLY A 177 9.39 -28.90 -17.83
N GLY A 178 9.10 -29.44 -19.01
CA GLY A 178 10.10 -29.93 -19.96
C GLY A 178 10.58 -31.36 -19.71
N GLU A 179 10.12 -32.02 -18.64
CA GLU A 179 10.52 -33.38 -18.32
C GLU A 179 9.37 -34.38 -18.51
N LYS A 180 9.69 -35.52 -19.12
CA LYS A 180 8.76 -36.63 -19.32
C LYS A 180 8.60 -37.45 -18.04
N ARG A 181 7.45 -37.34 -17.39
CA ARG A 181 7.16 -37.91 -16.06
C ARG A 181 5.90 -38.77 -16.08
N TRP A 182 5.82 -39.74 -15.18
CA TRP A 182 4.54 -40.40 -14.88
C TRP A 182 3.72 -39.54 -13.91
N PRO A 183 2.39 -39.46 -14.06
CA PRO A 183 1.58 -38.65 -13.14
C PRO A 183 1.66 -39.08 -11.68
N PHE A 184 1.84 -40.37 -11.38
CA PHE A 184 2.02 -40.84 -10.00
C PHE A 184 3.36 -40.45 -9.37
N ASP A 185 4.37 -40.09 -10.17
CA ASP A 185 5.64 -39.54 -9.67
C ASP A 185 5.52 -38.05 -9.30
N VAL A 186 4.42 -37.41 -9.72
CA VAL A 186 4.11 -36.01 -9.38
C VAL A 186 3.34 -36.01 -8.06
N THR A 187 3.67 -35.06 -7.18
CA THR A 187 2.99 -34.90 -5.89
C THR A 187 1.47 -34.79 -6.07
N ASP A 188 0.75 -35.75 -5.50
CA ASP A 188 -0.71 -35.92 -5.58
C ASP A 188 -1.25 -36.09 -7.01
N ALA A 189 -0.41 -36.42 -8.00
CA ALA A 189 -0.74 -36.42 -9.43
C ALA A 189 -1.38 -35.11 -9.92
N MET A 190 -0.97 -33.97 -9.33
CA MET A 190 -1.58 -32.66 -9.58
C MET A 190 -0.58 -31.61 -10.08
N VAL A 191 -1.03 -30.78 -11.01
CA VAL A 191 -0.29 -29.60 -11.47
C VAL A 191 -0.89 -28.29 -10.95
N PRO A 192 -0.06 -27.27 -10.66
CA PRO A 192 -0.55 -25.94 -10.30
C PRO A 192 -1.38 -25.30 -11.43
N HIS A 193 -2.29 -24.40 -11.03
CA HIS A 193 -2.97 -23.51 -11.97
C HIS A 193 -1.95 -22.76 -12.86
N GLY A 194 -2.28 -22.62 -14.14
CA GLY A 194 -1.43 -21.97 -15.14
C GLY A 194 -0.25 -22.82 -15.63
N LYS A 195 -0.05 -24.04 -15.10
CA LYS A 195 0.98 -24.96 -15.63
C LYS A 195 0.48 -25.74 -16.83
N ASN A 196 1.37 -25.87 -17.81
CA ASN A 196 1.17 -26.64 -19.01
C ASN A 196 1.54 -28.11 -18.77
N VAL A 197 0.73 -28.99 -19.30
CA VAL A 197 0.93 -30.44 -19.37
C VAL A 197 0.89 -30.84 -20.83
N THR A 198 1.94 -31.50 -21.30
CA THR A 198 2.01 -31.95 -22.69
C THR A 198 1.63 -33.43 -22.75
N PHE A 199 0.61 -33.72 -23.55
CA PHE A 199 0.13 -35.06 -23.85
C PHE A 199 0.73 -35.54 -25.16
N PHE A 200 0.88 -36.85 -25.31
CA PHE A 200 1.36 -37.46 -26.54
C PHE A 200 0.19 -38.03 -27.32
N CYS A 201 0.07 -37.64 -28.58
CA CYS A 201 -0.94 -38.09 -29.50
C CYS A 201 -0.31 -38.92 -30.61
N LYS A 202 -0.99 -39.99 -31.03
CA LYS A 202 -0.50 -40.84 -32.11
C LYS A 202 -0.88 -40.24 -33.46
N HIS A 203 0.06 -40.20 -34.40
CA HIS A 203 -0.24 -39.74 -35.75
C HIS A 203 -1.21 -40.73 -36.45
N PRO A 204 -2.24 -40.24 -37.18
CA PRO A 204 -3.26 -41.11 -37.77
C PRO A 204 -2.71 -42.02 -38.89
N ARG A 205 -1.66 -41.59 -39.59
CA ARG A 205 -1.10 -42.29 -40.77
C ARG A 205 0.31 -42.83 -40.59
N HIS A 206 1.05 -42.30 -39.63
CA HIS A 206 2.47 -42.61 -39.42
C HIS A 206 2.65 -43.23 -38.04
N GLN A 207 3.66 -44.09 -37.89
CA GLN A 207 3.96 -44.75 -36.62
C GLN A 207 4.85 -43.86 -35.73
N CYS A 208 4.38 -42.64 -35.46
CA CYS A 208 5.06 -41.64 -34.65
C CYS A 208 4.07 -40.94 -33.72
N ASN A 209 4.58 -40.20 -32.74
CA ASN A 209 3.77 -39.35 -31.87
C ASN A 209 3.99 -37.85 -32.15
N PHE A 210 3.05 -37.02 -31.71
CA PHE A 210 3.22 -35.58 -31.65
C PHE A 210 2.70 -35.07 -30.31
N ALA A 211 3.20 -33.90 -29.91
CA ALA A 211 2.88 -33.27 -28.64
C ALA A 211 1.65 -32.37 -28.74
N ALA A 212 0.75 -32.46 -27.76
CA ALA A 212 -0.39 -31.56 -27.61
C ALA A 212 -0.40 -30.98 -26.19
N ILE A 213 -0.33 -29.65 -26.08
CA ILE A 213 -0.23 -28.94 -24.80
C ILE A 213 -1.63 -28.60 -24.29
N GLN A 214 -1.84 -28.81 -22.99
CA GLN A 214 -3.04 -28.38 -22.27
C GLN A 214 -2.64 -27.62 -20.99
N THR A 215 -3.40 -26.60 -20.64
CA THR A 215 -3.10 -25.75 -19.47
C THR A 215 -4.09 -26.03 -18.35
N CYS A 216 -3.59 -26.17 -17.12
CA CYS A 216 -4.45 -26.28 -15.95
C CYS A 216 -5.18 -24.97 -15.66
N PHE A 217 -6.52 -24.99 -15.75
CA PHE A 217 -7.35 -23.84 -15.46
C PHE A 217 -8.34 -24.16 -14.34
N ASP A 218 -8.13 -23.57 -13.17
CA ASP A 218 -9.02 -23.66 -12.01
C ASP A 218 -9.54 -25.07 -11.67
N GLY A 219 -8.60 -25.98 -11.37
CA GLY A 219 -8.94 -27.38 -11.06
C GLY A 219 -9.34 -28.23 -12.27
N LYS A 220 -9.44 -27.65 -13.47
CA LYS A 220 -9.80 -28.36 -14.69
C LYS A 220 -8.62 -28.43 -15.65
N LEU A 221 -8.22 -29.66 -15.97
CA LEU A 221 -7.27 -29.97 -17.04
C LEU A 221 -7.89 -31.06 -17.90
N GLN A 222 -8.31 -30.69 -19.11
CA GLN A 222 -8.89 -31.63 -20.05
C GLN A 222 -7.80 -32.13 -21.00
N PRO A 223 -7.71 -33.45 -21.24
CA PRO A 223 -6.79 -33.98 -22.23
C PRO A 223 -7.23 -33.55 -23.64
N PRO A 224 -6.31 -33.42 -24.61
CA PRO A 224 -6.67 -33.11 -25.98
C PRO A 224 -7.46 -34.27 -26.59
N ALA A 225 -8.32 -33.99 -27.57
CA ALA A 225 -9.17 -35.01 -28.20
C ALA A 225 -8.39 -36.19 -28.82
N CYS A 226 -7.13 -35.97 -29.20
CA CYS A 226 -6.25 -37.00 -29.75
C CYS A 226 -5.61 -37.91 -28.69
N TYR A 227 -5.68 -37.54 -27.41
CA TYR A 227 -5.15 -38.35 -26.33
C TYR A 227 -6.09 -39.53 -26.06
N LEU A 228 -5.51 -40.73 -26.05
CA LEU A 228 -6.21 -41.97 -25.72
C LEU A 228 -5.51 -42.62 -24.53
N GLU A 229 -6.23 -42.74 -23.43
CA GLU A 229 -5.73 -43.39 -22.22
C GLU A 229 -5.43 -44.87 -22.52
N PRO A 230 -4.20 -45.35 -22.27
CA PRO A 230 -3.87 -46.75 -22.46
C PRO A 230 -4.69 -47.65 -21.54
N THR A 231 -5.14 -48.78 -22.07
CA THR A 231 -5.73 -49.83 -21.23
C THR A 231 -4.70 -50.38 -20.25
N TRP A 232 -5.18 -50.93 -19.13
CA TRP A 232 -4.30 -51.59 -18.17
C TRP A 232 -3.46 -52.73 -18.78
N LEU A 233 -4.03 -53.47 -19.73
CA LEU A 233 -3.32 -54.54 -20.44
C LEU A 233 -2.20 -54.01 -21.32
N GLN A 234 -2.45 -52.93 -22.09
CA GLN A 234 -1.43 -52.27 -22.91
C GLN A 234 -0.29 -51.74 -22.06
N TYR A 235 -0.61 -51.04 -20.96
CA TYR A 235 0.36 -50.56 -20.00
C TYR A 235 1.22 -51.68 -19.41
N LYS A 236 0.60 -52.79 -19.00
CA LYS A 236 1.30 -53.88 -18.31
C LYS A 236 2.14 -54.76 -19.25
N LEU A 237 1.61 -55.10 -20.43
CA LEU A 237 2.26 -56.04 -21.34
C LEU A 237 3.18 -55.36 -22.35
N PHE A 238 2.89 -54.11 -22.74
CA PHE A 238 3.60 -53.40 -23.80
C PHE A 238 3.97 -51.96 -23.42
N PRO A 239 4.66 -51.73 -22.29
CA PRO A 239 4.99 -50.37 -21.84
C PRO A 239 5.85 -49.58 -22.82
N HIS A 240 6.74 -50.26 -23.57
CA HIS A 240 7.58 -49.65 -24.62
C HIS A 240 6.81 -49.27 -25.90
N ARG A 241 5.52 -49.67 -26.02
CA ARG A 241 4.66 -49.34 -27.17
C ARG A 241 3.60 -48.29 -26.85
N LEU A 242 3.64 -47.71 -25.66
CA LEU A 242 2.76 -46.61 -25.29
C LEU A 242 3.06 -45.42 -26.20
N VAL A 243 2.03 -44.64 -26.56
CA VAL A 243 2.17 -43.50 -27.47
C VAL A 243 3.24 -42.53 -27.00
N SER A 244 3.34 -42.32 -25.69
CA SER A 244 4.37 -41.49 -25.09
C SER A 244 5.79 -42.03 -25.29
N GLU A 245 6.00 -43.32 -25.50
CA GLU A 245 7.32 -43.95 -25.69
C GLU A 245 7.72 -44.14 -27.17
N ILE A 246 6.83 -43.84 -28.12
CA ILE A 246 7.13 -43.86 -29.56
C ILE A 246 8.01 -42.66 -29.93
N GLU A 247 8.76 -42.76 -31.03
CA GLU A 247 9.51 -41.63 -31.60
C GLU A 247 8.57 -40.51 -32.07
N GLU A 248 9.04 -39.27 -31.91
CA GLU A 248 8.34 -38.07 -32.37
C GLU A 248 8.30 -38.03 -33.90
N CYS A 249 7.21 -37.51 -34.46
CA CYS A 249 7.08 -37.33 -35.90
C CYS A 249 8.12 -36.33 -36.40
N VAL A 250 8.71 -36.61 -37.56
CA VAL A 250 9.57 -35.65 -38.25
C VAL A 250 8.69 -34.45 -38.63
N PRO A 251 9.19 -33.20 -38.60
CA PRO A 251 8.38 -32.03 -38.90
C PRO A 251 7.61 -32.08 -40.24
N ALA A 252 8.12 -32.81 -41.23
CA ALA A 252 7.46 -33.02 -42.52
C ALA A 252 6.22 -33.94 -42.47
N ASP A 253 6.08 -34.75 -41.42
CA ASP A 253 5.00 -35.74 -41.25
C ASP A 253 3.83 -35.20 -40.40
N VAL A 254 3.89 -33.94 -39.93
CA VAL A 254 2.88 -33.32 -39.06
C VAL A 254 1.88 -32.46 -39.84
N GLU A 255 2.11 -32.23 -41.13
CA GLU A 255 1.24 -31.47 -42.06
C GLU A 255 0.05 -32.27 -42.64
#